data_AF-A0AAD3CXP5-F1
#
_entry.id   AF-A0AAD3CXP5-F1
#
_cell.length_a   1.000
_cell.length_b   1.000
_cell.length_c   1.000
_cell.angle_alpha   90.00
_cell.angle_beta   90.00
_cell.angle_gamma   90.00
#
_symmetry.space_group_name_H-M   'P 1'
#
loop_
_entity.id
_entity.type
_entity.pdbx_description
1 polymer ?
#
loop_
_entity_poly.entity_id
_entity_poly.type
_entity_poly.pdbx_seq_one_letter_code
_entity_poly.pdbx_strand_id
1 'polypeptide(L)'
;MTSESDTLQDQETYLKVGENDAETKKKKLRQIMKLYVMCDKHYRMHFLSSMYFKHKEMWTHTVPLTLITLASGILAFVGSSRDDQCSSVTKILTLIVGSLSIVSVAIQQMGKMFQYATRAKMHNNCAAGMKDLKQNIKFNLIDPENTGTIQSIGAPKRDGSTSNPEDNSTVGSWLKNDEKINEDNRIEKYRELFMQCSSSCTSTIPIQIDAVYALVDARFAIDLQGAVAVKELKRHFTDIHGDNHLLDLRMMAEMNTELFCQIVNTKRVTCFRWCKFWPWSIVDADRAYELALSKVQDMYWSAVHNALHPKNCHCKLCENKRKKGRLEPPPDEESAYVFQTITHEYVPNNPQGDDSVPVHIPMSAMPYN
;
A
#
# COMPACT_ATOMS: atom_id res chain seq x y z
N MET A 1 -52.06 -16.68 41.56
CA MET A 1 -51.20 -15.47 41.60
C MET A 1 -49.70 -15.80 41.43
N THR A 2 -49.33 -16.90 40.75
CA THR A 2 -47.93 -17.30 40.57
C THR A 2 -47.50 -17.41 39.10
N SER A 3 -48.31 -17.02 38.11
CA SER A 3 -47.97 -17.18 36.69
C SER A 3 -47.40 -15.93 36.01
N GLU A 4 -47.15 -14.85 36.77
CA GLU A 4 -46.66 -13.56 36.23
C GLU A 4 -45.16 -13.36 36.48
N SER A 5 -44.53 -14.15 37.37
CA SER A 5 -43.07 -14.09 37.58
C SER A 5 -42.27 -14.91 36.57
N ASP A 6 -42.85 -16.00 36.04
CA ASP A 6 -42.12 -16.92 35.15
C ASP A 6 -41.95 -16.35 33.73
N THR A 7 -42.85 -15.46 33.28
CA THR A 7 -42.76 -14.80 31.97
C THR A 7 -41.70 -13.69 31.89
N LEU A 8 -41.35 -13.07 33.01
CA LEU A 8 -40.31 -12.03 33.07
C LEU A 8 -38.90 -12.62 32.97
N GLN A 9 -38.69 -13.84 33.49
CA GLN A 9 -37.38 -14.49 33.49
C GLN A 9 -36.96 -15.00 32.10
N ASP A 10 -37.93 -15.44 31.30
CA ASP A 10 -37.70 -15.81 29.90
C ASP A 10 -37.32 -14.59 29.06
N GLN A 11 -37.95 -13.44 29.28
CA GLN A 11 -37.70 -12.21 28.51
C GLN A 11 -36.29 -11.64 28.72
N GLU A 12 -35.76 -11.73 29.94
CA GLU A 12 -34.38 -11.31 30.25
C GLU A 12 -33.32 -12.22 29.59
N THR A 13 -33.66 -13.50 29.41
CA THR A 13 -32.78 -14.48 28.77
C THR A 13 -32.66 -14.24 27.26
N TYR A 14 -33.77 -13.91 26.57
CA TYR A 14 -33.74 -13.59 25.14
C TYR A 14 -32.96 -12.30 24.82
N LEU A 15 -33.03 -11.28 25.68
CA LEU A 15 -32.25 -10.05 25.52
C LEU A 15 -30.74 -10.30 25.64
N LYS A 16 -30.32 -11.14 26.59
CA LYS A 16 -28.90 -11.51 26.77
C LYS A 16 -28.36 -12.36 25.60
N VAL A 17 -29.18 -13.19 24.96
CA VAL A 17 -28.77 -13.96 23.78
C VAL A 17 -28.52 -13.05 22.56
N GLY A 18 -29.34 -12.00 22.38
CA GLY A 18 -29.16 -11.05 21.28
C GLY A 18 -27.91 -10.15 21.42
N GLU A 19 -27.58 -9.73 22.65
CA GLU A 19 -26.42 -8.87 22.91
C GLU A 19 -25.08 -9.58 22.62
N ASN A 20 -24.98 -10.85 23.00
CA ASN A 20 -23.79 -11.68 22.74
C ASN A 20 -23.55 -11.92 21.23
N ASP A 21 -24.60 -12.02 20.42
CA ASP A 21 -24.48 -12.19 18.97
C ASP A 21 -23.98 -10.90 18.29
N ALA A 22 -24.48 -9.74 18.71
CA ALA A 22 -24.05 -8.44 18.19
C ALA A 22 -22.56 -8.15 18.48
N GLU A 23 -22.11 -8.41 19.71
CA GLU A 23 -20.70 -8.24 20.07
C GLU A 23 -19.78 -9.21 19.30
N THR A 24 -20.22 -10.46 19.14
CA THR A 24 -19.49 -11.48 18.37
C THR A 24 -19.34 -11.05 16.90
N LYS A 25 -20.41 -10.58 16.26
CA LYS A 25 -20.38 -10.04 14.89
C LYS A 25 -19.43 -8.85 14.78
N LYS A 26 -19.46 -7.91 15.74
CA LYS A 26 -18.55 -6.76 15.78
C LYS A 26 -17.09 -7.19 15.90
N LYS A 27 -16.78 -8.18 16.75
CA LYS A 27 -15.43 -8.75 16.89
C LYS A 27 -14.95 -9.40 15.58
N LYS A 28 -15.80 -10.17 14.90
CA LYS A 28 -15.50 -10.78 13.59
C LYS A 28 -15.22 -9.73 12.52
N LEU A 29 -16.06 -8.68 12.46
CA LEU A 29 -15.87 -7.56 11.52
C LEU A 29 -14.51 -6.87 11.74
N ARG A 30 -14.13 -6.62 12.99
CA ARG A 30 -12.82 -6.04 13.33
C ARG A 30 -11.66 -6.93 12.88
N GLN A 31 -11.78 -8.25 13.04
CA GLN A 31 -10.76 -9.19 12.57
C GLN A 31 -10.62 -9.19 11.03
N ILE A 32 -11.74 -9.19 10.31
CA ILE A 32 -11.76 -9.14 8.85
C ILE A 32 -11.15 -7.82 8.35
N MET A 33 -11.56 -6.69 8.93
CA MET A 33 -11.03 -5.39 8.55
C MET A 33 -9.52 -5.27 8.86
N LYS A 34 -9.06 -5.82 9.99
CA LYS A 34 -7.62 -5.88 10.29
C LYS A 34 -6.86 -6.66 9.22
N LEU A 35 -7.38 -7.81 8.81
CA LEU A 35 -6.80 -8.60 7.74
C LEU A 35 -6.81 -7.88 6.39
N TYR A 36 -7.89 -7.15 6.07
CA TYR A 36 -7.98 -6.31 4.87
C TYR A 36 -6.87 -5.24 4.84
N VAL A 37 -6.66 -4.53 5.96
CA VAL A 37 -5.60 -3.51 6.07
C VAL A 37 -4.20 -4.14 5.90
N MET A 38 -3.96 -5.31 6.51
CA MET A 38 -2.71 -6.05 6.33
C MET A 38 -2.50 -6.47 4.86
N CYS A 39 -3.52 -7.02 4.21
CA CYS A 39 -3.46 -7.38 2.79
C CYS A 39 -3.15 -6.17 1.91
N ASP A 40 -3.78 -5.02 2.18
CA ASP A 40 -3.56 -3.78 1.44
C ASP A 40 -2.13 -3.25 1.61
N LYS A 41 -1.62 -3.26 2.84
CA LYS A 41 -0.24 -2.89 3.14
C LYS A 41 0.75 -3.78 2.38
N HIS A 42 0.64 -5.10 2.53
CA HIS A 42 1.53 -6.06 1.86
C HIS A 42 1.42 -5.95 0.33
N TYR A 43 0.22 -5.83 -0.22
CA TYR A 43 0.00 -5.60 -1.65
C TYR A 43 0.86 -4.43 -2.16
N ARG A 44 0.81 -3.28 -1.48
CA ARG A 44 1.56 -2.08 -1.89
C ARG A 44 3.06 -2.25 -1.75
N MET A 45 3.52 -2.84 -0.65
CA MET A 45 4.94 -3.09 -0.42
C MET A 45 5.52 -4.01 -1.51
N HIS A 46 4.84 -5.13 -1.82
CA HIS A 46 5.26 -6.04 -2.89
C HIS A 46 5.15 -5.37 -4.27
N PHE A 47 4.09 -4.60 -4.55
CA PHE A 47 3.98 -3.89 -5.82
C PHE A 47 5.11 -2.87 -6.01
N LEU A 48 5.43 -2.07 -4.99
CA LEU A 48 6.54 -1.12 -5.01
C LEU A 48 7.88 -1.85 -5.19
N SER A 49 8.07 -3.00 -4.53
CA SER A 49 9.27 -3.83 -4.66
C SER A 49 9.45 -4.37 -6.08
N SER A 50 8.37 -4.85 -6.70
CA SER A 50 8.36 -5.26 -8.11
C SER A 50 8.80 -4.12 -9.03
N MET A 51 8.23 -2.93 -8.85
CA MET A 51 8.60 -1.74 -9.63
C MET A 51 10.04 -1.30 -9.38
N TYR A 52 10.52 -1.40 -8.13
CA TYR A 52 11.91 -1.11 -7.75
C TYR A 52 12.88 -2.02 -8.51
N PHE A 53 12.66 -3.34 -8.49
CA PHE A 53 13.57 -4.29 -9.13
C PHE A 53 13.55 -4.20 -10.65
N LYS A 54 12.38 -4.02 -11.29
CA LYS A 54 12.29 -3.77 -12.75
C LYS A 54 13.11 -2.55 -13.15
N HIS A 55 13.01 -1.50 -12.35
CA HIS A 55 13.71 -0.25 -12.65
C HIS A 55 15.22 -0.37 -12.41
N LYS A 56 15.62 -1.07 -11.34
CA LYS A 56 17.02 -1.38 -11.07
C LYS A 56 17.63 -2.16 -12.22
N GLU A 57 16.97 -3.22 -12.69
CA GLU A 57 17.39 -4.00 -13.85
C GLU A 57 17.59 -3.12 -15.09
N MET A 58 16.61 -2.27 -15.42
CA MET A 58 16.68 -1.38 -16.56
C MET A 58 17.92 -0.47 -16.50
N TRP A 59 18.18 0.18 -15.35
CA TRP A 59 19.25 1.16 -15.22
C TRP A 59 20.63 0.57 -14.96
N THR A 60 20.74 -0.51 -14.19
CA THR A 60 22.05 -1.09 -13.86
C THR A 60 22.55 -2.04 -14.94
N HIS A 61 21.65 -2.61 -15.74
CA HIS A 61 22.00 -3.63 -16.71
C HIS A 61 21.62 -3.23 -18.13
N THR A 62 20.33 -3.04 -18.42
CA THR A 62 19.86 -2.85 -19.80
C THR A 62 20.41 -1.59 -20.45
N VAL A 63 20.38 -0.44 -19.76
CA VAL A 63 20.86 0.83 -20.31
C VAL A 63 22.37 0.82 -20.54
N PRO A 64 23.24 0.50 -19.56
CA PRO A 64 24.68 0.43 -19.77
C PRO A 64 25.07 -0.56 -20.87
N LEU A 65 24.45 -1.74 -20.89
CA LEU A 65 24.72 -2.75 -21.91
C LEU A 65 24.36 -2.27 -23.31
N THR A 66 23.21 -1.61 -23.46
CA THR A 66 22.77 -1.04 -24.74
C THR A 66 23.72 0.06 -25.21
N LEU A 67 24.16 0.95 -24.31
CA LEU A 67 25.10 2.03 -24.64
C LEU A 67 26.47 1.49 -25.06
N ILE A 68 27.01 0.51 -24.35
CA ILE A 68 28.28 -0.14 -24.69
C ILE A 68 28.18 -0.84 -26.04
N THR A 69 27.07 -1.56 -26.28
CA THR A 69 26.83 -2.27 -27.54
C THR A 69 26.72 -1.29 -28.71
N LEU A 70 25.98 -0.20 -28.52
CA LEU A 70 25.83 0.87 -29.52
C LEU A 70 27.18 1.52 -29.84
N ALA A 71 27.94 1.90 -28.81
CA ALA A 71 29.27 2.51 -28.96
C ALA A 71 30.23 1.55 -29.68
N SER A 72 30.22 0.27 -29.31
CA SER A 72 31.01 -0.76 -29.98
C SER A 72 30.63 -0.91 -31.45
N GLY A 73 29.34 -0.89 -31.78
CA GLY A 73 28.86 -0.97 -33.16
C GLY A 73 29.29 0.23 -34.01
N ILE A 74 29.17 1.45 -33.48
CA ILE A 74 29.61 2.67 -34.16
C ILE A 74 31.13 2.64 -34.40
N LEU A 75 31.93 2.29 -33.39
CA LEU A 75 33.39 2.22 -33.50
C LEU A 75 33.84 1.15 -34.50
N ALA A 76 33.16 0.00 -34.54
CA ALA A 76 33.43 -1.04 -35.53
C ALA A 76 33.16 -0.54 -36.95
N PHE A 77 32.04 0.16 -37.18
CA PHE A 77 31.72 0.73 -38.49
C PHE A 77 32.73 1.81 -38.92
N VAL A 78 33.10 2.71 -38.00
CA VAL A 78 34.13 3.73 -38.25
C VAL A 78 35.47 3.07 -38.59
N GLY A 79 35.83 2.00 -37.88
CA GLY A 79 37.04 1.22 -38.14
C GLY A 79 37.06 0.59 -39.54
N SER A 80 35.93 0.05 -40.00
CA SER A 80 35.81 -0.57 -41.34
C SER A 80 35.72 0.45 -42.49
N SER A 81 35.27 1.68 -42.23
CA SER A 81 35.08 2.71 -43.28
C SER A 81 36.37 3.42 -43.72
N ARG A 82 37.48 3.22 -43.02
CA ARG A 82 38.77 3.83 -43.35
C ARG A 82 39.58 2.88 -44.23
N ASP A 83 39.64 3.18 -45.53
CA ASP A 83 40.61 2.57 -46.45
C ASP A 83 42.04 2.70 -45.91
N ASP A 84 42.88 1.68 -46.19
CA ASP A 84 44.20 1.27 -45.64
C ASP A 84 45.27 2.34 -45.27
N GLN A 85 45.01 3.64 -45.39
CA GLN A 85 45.97 4.71 -45.15
C GLN A 85 46.40 4.94 -43.68
N CYS A 86 45.75 4.35 -42.67
CA CYS A 86 46.12 4.60 -41.26
C CYS A 86 46.11 3.34 -40.36
N SER A 87 47.08 2.45 -40.57
CA SER A 87 47.18 1.15 -39.89
C SER A 87 47.23 1.20 -38.35
N SER A 88 47.72 2.28 -37.74
CA SER A 88 47.80 2.40 -36.28
C SER A 88 46.45 2.71 -35.62
N VAL A 89 45.62 3.55 -36.26
CA VAL A 89 44.31 3.93 -35.71
C VAL A 89 43.34 2.75 -35.78
N THR A 90 43.37 1.98 -36.87
CA THR A 90 42.56 0.77 -37.02
C THR A 90 42.90 -0.26 -35.93
N LYS A 91 44.19 -0.46 -35.60
CA LYS A 91 44.60 -1.35 -34.50
C LYS A 91 44.05 -0.90 -33.13
N ILE A 92 44.11 0.40 -32.82
CA ILE A 92 43.58 0.94 -31.56
C ILE A 92 42.06 0.77 -31.50
N LEU A 93 41.34 1.08 -32.59
CA LEU A 93 39.88 0.90 -32.65
C LEU A 93 39.49 -0.57 -32.45
N THR A 94 40.19 -1.51 -33.09
CA THR A 94 39.96 -2.95 -32.91
C THR A 94 40.19 -3.37 -31.45
N LEU A 95 41.23 -2.85 -30.79
CA LEU A 95 41.49 -3.11 -29.38
C LEU A 95 40.37 -2.55 -28.48
N ILE A 96 39.91 -1.33 -28.74
CA ILE A 96 38.80 -0.72 -27.99
C ILE A 96 37.52 -1.55 -28.17
N VAL A 97 37.13 -1.85 -29.41
CA VAL A 97 35.94 -2.67 -29.72
C VAL A 97 36.05 -4.04 -29.04
N GLY A 98 37.22 -4.68 -29.10
CA GLY A 98 37.50 -5.93 -28.40
C GLY A 98 37.30 -5.80 -26.88
N SER A 99 37.84 -4.74 -26.25
CA SER A 99 37.68 -4.51 -24.81
C SER A 99 36.22 -4.25 -24.41
N LEU A 100 35.47 -3.46 -25.18
CA LEU A 100 34.04 -3.19 -24.94
C LEU A 100 33.21 -4.46 -25.03
N SER A 101 33.57 -5.40 -25.92
CA SER A 101 32.90 -6.70 -26.01
C SER A 101 33.06 -7.53 -24.73
N ILE A 102 34.25 -7.54 -24.12
CA ILE A 102 34.51 -8.24 -22.85
C ILE A 102 33.70 -7.61 -21.72
N VAL A 103 33.69 -6.27 -21.63
CA VAL A 103 32.90 -5.54 -20.63
C VAL A 103 31.40 -5.81 -20.79
N SER A 104 30.91 -5.85 -22.03
CA SER A 104 29.51 -6.18 -22.34
C SER A 104 29.14 -7.57 -21.81
N VAL A 105 29.98 -8.58 -22.07
CA VAL A 105 29.76 -9.95 -21.53
C VAL A 105 29.81 -9.96 -20.00
N ALA A 106 30.74 -9.22 -19.37
CA ALA A 106 30.82 -9.14 -17.91
C ALA A 106 29.53 -8.56 -17.30
N ILE A 107 28.98 -7.47 -17.87
CA ILE A 107 27.71 -6.88 -17.43
C ILE A 107 26.56 -7.88 -17.59
N GLN A 108 26.51 -8.63 -18.70
CA GLN A 108 25.51 -9.69 -18.91
C GLN A 108 25.57 -10.77 -17.82
N GLN A 109 26.77 -11.20 -17.42
CA GLN A 109 26.93 -12.18 -16.34
C GLN A 109 26.52 -11.60 -14.97
N MET A 110 26.84 -10.34 -14.70
CA MET A 110 26.38 -9.65 -13.49
C MET A 110 24.84 -9.60 -13.43
N GLY A 111 24.17 -9.34 -14.57
CA GLY A 111 22.70 -9.37 -14.66
C GLY A 111 22.11 -10.71 -14.22
N LYS A 112 22.71 -11.82 -14.67
CA LYS A 112 22.30 -13.18 -14.29
C LYS A 112 22.53 -13.48 -12.81
N MET A 113 23.60 -12.96 -12.21
CA MET A 113 23.88 -13.16 -10.78
C MET A 113 22.88 -12.42 -9.87
N PHE A 114 22.48 -11.20 -10.23
CA PHE A 114 21.55 -10.42 -9.39
C PHE A 114 20.09 -10.85 -9.51
N GLN A 115 19.69 -11.40 -10.66
CA GLN A 115 18.34 -11.92 -10.92
C GLN A 115 17.21 -10.90 -10.62
N TYR A 116 17.42 -9.61 -10.95
CA TYR A 116 16.43 -8.57 -10.67
C TYR A 116 15.07 -8.81 -11.34
N ALA A 117 15.04 -9.33 -12.58
CA ALA A 117 13.80 -9.74 -13.25
C ALA A 117 13.00 -10.77 -12.45
N THR A 118 13.69 -11.82 -11.97
CA THR A 118 13.07 -12.91 -11.21
C THR A 118 12.51 -12.38 -9.89
N ARG A 119 13.29 -11.57 -9.17
CA ARG A 119 12.83 -10.92 -7.92
C ARG A 119 11.62 -10.03 -8.17
N ALA A 120 11.64 -9.23 -9.24
CA ALA A 120 10.50 -8.41 -9.63
C ALA A 120 9.25 -9.27 -9.90
N LYS A 121 9.39 -10.37 -10.64
CA LYS A 121 8.28 -11.30 -10.94
C LYS A 121 7.72 -11.94 -9.66
N MET A 122 8.57 -12.35 -8.72
CA MET A 122 8.15 -12.89 -7.42
C MET A 122 7.30 -11.89 -6.63
N HIS A 123 7.77 -10.64 -6.50
CA HIS A 123 6.99 -9.60 -5.81
C HIS A 123 5.69 -9.27 -6.57
N ASN A 124 5.71 -9.25 -7.91
CA ASN A 124 4.51 -9.00 -8.70
C ASN A 124 3.44 -10.07 -8.52
N ASN A 125 3.84 -11.34 -8.46
CA ASN A 125 2.93 -12.46 -8.26
C ASN A 125 2.31 -12.42 -6.84
N CYS A 126 3.12 -12.14 -5.82
CA CYS A 126 2.63 -11.95 -4.46
C CYS A 126 1.65 -10.77 -4.36
N ALA A 127 1.98 -9.63 -4.99
CA ALA A 127 1.08 -8.49 -5.05
C ALA A 127 -0.25 -8.83 -5.74
N ALA A 128 -0.23 -9.60 -6.84
CA ALA A 128 -1.47 -10.06 -7.49
C ALA A 128 -2.32 -10.89 -6.52
N GLY A 129 -1.74 -11.89 -5.85
CA GLY A 129 -2.45 -12.72 -4.87
C GLY A 129 -3.05 -11.90 -3.71
N MET A 130 -2.30 -10.94 -3.17
CA MET A 130 -2.79 -10.03 -2.13
C MET A 130 -3.93 -9.13 -2.61
N LYS A 131 -3.88 -8.65 -3.85
CA LYS A 131 -4.93 -7.84 -4.46
C LYS A 131 -6.22 -8.65 -4.62
N ASP A 132 -6.11 -9.89 -5.08
CA ASP A 132 -7.27 -10.76 -5.28
C ASP A 132 -7.90 -11.15 -3.94
N LEU A 133 -7.08 -11.49 -2.94
CA LEU A 133 -7.55 -11.75 -1.57
C LEU A 133 -8.27 -10.53 -0.98
N LYS A 134 -7.69 -9.33 -1.14
CA LYS A 134 -8.30 -8.06 -0.72
C LYS A 134 -9.66 -7.82 -1.40
N GLN A 135 -9.77 -8.10 -2.71
CA GLN A 135 -11.02 -7.96 -3.44
C GLN A 135 -12.09 -8.93 -2.95
N ASN A 136 -11.71 -10.17 -2.67
CA ASN A 136 -12.60 -11.17 -2.08
C ASN A 136 -13.10 -10.74 -0.70
N ILE A 137 -12.20 -10.25 0.17
CA ILE A 137 -12.60 -9.71 1.48
C ILE A 137 -13.59 -8.54 1.30
N LYS A 138 -13.30 -7.61 0.38
CA LYS A 138 -14.17 -6.45 0.11
C LYS A 138 -15.55 -6.86 -0.41
N PHE A 139 -15.62 -7.82 -1.33
CA PHE A 139 -16.88 -8.33 -1.86
C PHE A 139 -17.72 -8.95 -0.74
N ASN A 140 -17.08 -9.77 0.10
CA ASN A 140 -17.74 -10.44 1.22
C ASN A 140 -18.13 -9.50 2.38
N LEU A 141 -17.55 -8.30 2.45
CA LEU A 141 -17.98 -7.24 3.37
C LEU A 141 -19.22 -6.46 2.88
N ILE A 142 -19.43 -6.40 1.55
CA ILE A 142 -20.56 -5.65 0.96
C ILE A 142 -21.85 -6.46 1.02
N ASP A 143 -21.76 -7.78 0.81
CA ASP A 143 -22.93 -8.66 0.75
C ASP A 143 -22.72 -9.93 1.61
N PRO A 144 -22.89 -9.82 2.94
CA PRO A 144 -22.67 -10.96 3.84
C PRO A 144 -23.70 -12.08 3.65
N GLU A 145 -24.89 -11.80 3.09
CA GLU A 145 -25.98 -12.77 2.93
C GLU A 145 -25.92 -13.54 1.61
N ASN A 146 -25.32 -12.98 0.57
CA ASN A 146 -25.30 -13.58 -0.77
C ASN A 146 -23.99 -14.34 -1.11
N THR A 147 -23.14 -14.57 -0.11
CA THR A 147 -21.73 -15.00 -0.30
C THR A 147 -21.47 -16.49 -0.12
N GLY A 148 -22.40 -17.31 -0.61
CA GLY A 148 -22.28 -18.78 -0.63
C GLY A 148 -21.14 -19.34 -1.49
N THR A 149 -20.40 -18.50 -2.24
CA THR A 149 -19.34 -18.97 -3.13
C THR A 149 -18.15 -18.02 -3.07
N ILE A 150 -17.08 -18.41 -2.33
CA ILE A 150 -15.78 -17.75 -2.47
C ILE A 150 -15.31 -18.06 -3.89
N GLN A 151 -15.46 -17.11 -4.81
CA GLN A 151 -14.95 -17.28 -6.16
C GLN A 151 -13.47 -17.61 -6.10
N SER A 152 -13.08 -18.70 -6.76
CA SER A 152 -11.69 -19.12 -6.87
C SER A 152 -10.85 -17.92 -7.31
N ILE A 153 -9.78 -17.63 -6.56
CA ILE A 153 -8.74 -16.69 -6.99
C ILE A 153 -8.14 -17.27 -8.26
N GLY A 154 -8.66 -16.84 -9.40
CA GLY A 154 -8.15 -17.24 -10.69
C GLY A 154 -6.74 -16.68 -10.81
N ALA A 155 -5.76 -17.55 -11.05
CA ALA A 155 -4.45 -17.09 -11.47
C ALA A 155 -4.64 -16.05 -12.60
N PRO A 156 -3.93 -14.92 -12.59
CA PRO A 156 -4.03 -13.93 -13.64
C PRO A 156 -3.88 -14.66 -14.97
N LYS A 157 -4.91 -14.58 -15.83
CA LYS A 157 -4.86 -15.19 -17.17
C LYS A 157 -3.58 -14.69 -17.82
N ARG A 158 -2.61 -15.60 -17.95
CA ARG A 158 -1.38 -15.38 -18.72
C ARG A 158 -1.88 -15.25 -20.15
N ASP A 159 -1.98 -14.02 -20.64
CA ASP A 159 -2.28 -13.76 -22.04
C ASP A 159 -1.22 -14.49 -22.87
N GLY A 160 -1.68 -15.48 -23.64
CA GLY A 160 -0.84 -16.38 -24.39
C GLY A 160 -0.03 -15.61 -25.43
N SER A 161 1.26 -15.46 -25.18
CA SER A 161 2.26 -15.24 -26.21
C SER A 161 3.62 -15.67 -25.69
N THR A 162 4.27 -16.52 -26.49
CA THR A 162 5.58 -17.16 -26.33
C THR A 162 5.66 -18.37 -25.38
N SER A 163 5.60 -19.53 -26.02
CA SER A 163 5.87 -20.87 -25.53
C SER A 163 7.21 -20.99 -24.80
N ASN A 164 7.15 -21.29 -23.50
CA ASN A 164 8.15 -22.11 -22.83
C ASN A 164 7.40 -23.04 -21.86
N PRO A 165 7.43 -24.36 -22.08
CA PRO A 165 6.66 -25.32 -21.29
C PRO A 165 7.51 -25.86 -20.15
N GLU A 166 7.65 -25.14 -19.03
CA GLU A 166 8.22 -25.75 -17.80
C GLU A 166 8.00 -24.96 -16.48
N ASP A 167 7.05 -24.02 -16.43
CA ASP A 167 6.74 -23.30 -15.17
C ASP A 167 5.38 -23.79 -14.62
N ASN A 168 5.43 -24.89 -13.86
CA ASN A 168 4.35 -25.38 -13.00
C ASN A 168 4.06 -24.38 -11.86
N SER A 169 3.34 -23.31 -12.19
CA SER A 169 2.74 -22.43 -11.19
C SER A 169 1.44 -23.06 -10.71
N THR A 170 1.55 -23.92 -9.70
CA THR A 170 0.48 -24.60 -8.93
C THR A 170 -0.39 -23.63 -8.11
N VAL A 171 -0.60 -22.41 -8.61
CA VAL A 171 -1.31 -21.32 -7.91
C VAL A 171 -2.69 -21.07 -8.53
N GLY A 172 -3.19 -21.97 -9.39
CA GLY A 172 -4.50 -21.81 -10.06
C GLY A 172 -5.63 -22.67 -9.51
N SER A 173 -5.37 -23.52 -8.52
CA SER A 173 -6.33 -24.54 -8.05
C SER A 173 -6.65 -24.39 -6.55
N TRP A 174 -6.88 -23.17 -6.09
CA TRP A 174 -7.04 -22.94 -4.65
C TRP A 174 -8.42 -23.29 -4.11
N LEU A 175 -9.49 -23.24 -4.91
CA LEU A 175 -10.86 -23.42 -4.41
C LEU A 175 -11.80 -23.93 -5.51
N LYS A 176 -12.00 -25.25 -5.58
CA LYS A 176 -13.06 -25.87 -6.40
C LYS A 176 -14.13 -26.59 -5.58
N ASN A 177 -14.12 -26.45 -4.27
CA ASN A 177 -15.10 -27.11 -3.41
C ASN A 177 -16.13 -26.08 -2.93
N ASP A 178 -17.32 -26.14 -3.53
CA ASP A 178 -18.53 -25.38 -3.18
C ASP A 178 -19.15 -25.88 -1.86
N GLU A 179 -18.33 -25.98 -0.81
CA GLU A 179 -18.82 -26.31 0.51
C GLU A 179 -19.25 -25.02 1.21
N LYS A 180 -20.41 -25.06 1.88
CA LYS A 180 -20.99 -23.92 2.59
C LYS A 180 -20.09 -23.58 3.80
N ILE A 181 -19.15 -22.67 3.62
CA ILE A 181 -18.14 -22.33 4.64
C ILE A 181 -18.82 -21.57 5.79
N ASN A 182 -18.73 -22.12 7.00
CA ASN A 182 -19.07 -21.41 8.24
C ASN A 182 -18.25 -20.10 8.35
N GLU A 183 -18.84 -19.00 8.80
CA GLU A 183 -18.16 -17.70 8.92
C GLU A 183 -16.85 -17.76 9.72
N ASP A 184 -16.79 -18.59 10.77
CA ASP A 184 -15.57 -18.76 11.57
C ASP A 184 -14.43 -19.39 10.74
N ASN A 185 -14.76 -20.38 9.91
CA ASN A 185 -13.81 -20.99 8.98
C ASN A 185 -13.38 -20.01 7.89
N ARG A 186 -14.20 -19.01 7.55
CA ARG A 186 -13.89 -18.02 6.50
C ARG A 186 -12.75 -17.09 6.91
N ILE A 187 -12.73 -16.61 8.15
CA ILE A 187 -11.65 -15.72 8.64
C ILE A 187 -10.32 -16.47 8.66
N GLU A 188 -10.32 -17.70 9.17
CA GLU A 188 -9.10 -18.51 9.24
C GLU A 188 -8.59 -18.83 7.83
N LYS A 189 -9.48 -19.19 6.91
CA LYS A 189 -9.15 -19.39 5.51
C LYS A 189 -8.50 -18.17 4.85
N TYR A 190 -8.97 -16.96 5.13
CA TYR A 190 -8.30 -15.76 4.62
C TYR A 190 -6.92 -15.56 5.24
N ARG A 191 -6.71 -15.93 6.50
CA ARG A 191 -5.40 -15.87 7.15
C ARG A 191 -4.45 -16.88 6.52
N GLU A 192 -4.91 -18.11 6.28
CA GLU A 192 -4.14 -19.13 5.55
C GLU A 192 -3.74 -18.63 4.16
N LEU A 193 -4.69 -18.10 3.39
CA LEU A 193 -4.41 -17.52 2.06
C LEU A 193 -3.44 -16.33 2.13
N PHE A 194 -3.57 -15.47 3.14
CA PHE A 194 -2.64 -14.36 3.37
C PHE A 194 -1.22 -14.88 3.66
N MET A 195 -1.08 -15.83 4.60
CA MET A 195 0.20 -16.41 4.96
C MET A 195 0.86 -17.11 3.78
N GLN A 196 0.07 -17.82 2.99
CA GLN A 196 0.51 -18.52 1.79
C GLN A 196 0.93 -17.54 0.68
N CYS A 197 0.17 -16.46 0.46
CA CYS A 197 0.59 -15.41 -0.48
C CYS A 197 1.89 -14.75 -0.01
N SER A 198 2.02 -14.46 1.29
CA SER A 198 3.22 -13.85 1.86
C SER A 198 4.44 -14.77 1.77
N SER A 199 4.27 -16.07 2.01
CA SER A 199 5.36 -17.06 1.95
C SER A 199 5.77 -17.43 0.52
N SER A 200 4.91 -17.19 -0.47
CA SER A 200 5.22 -17.42 -1.89
C SER A 200 6.36 -16.53 -2.43
N CYS A 201 6.65 -15.41 -1.75
CA CYS A 201 7.70 -14.49 -2.14
C CYS A 201 8.95 -14.70 -1.27
N THR A 202 9.96 -15.38 -1.81
CA THR A 202 11.25 -15.57 -1.12
C THR A 202 12.22 -14.39 -1.30
N SER A 203 11.89 -13.45 -2.18
CA SER A 203 12.67 -12.24 -2.39
C SER A 203 12.45 -11.25 -1.26
N THR A 204 13.54 -10.74 -0.69
CA THR A 204 13.52 -9.70 0.35
C THR A 204 12.96 -8.39 -0.18
N ILE A 205 12.04 -7.77 0.57
CA ILE A 205 11.57 -6.41 0.31
C ILE A 205 12.75 -5.44 0.43
N PRO A 206 12.95 -4.49 -0.50
CA PRO A 206 13.97 -3.46 -0.36
C PRO A 206 13.84 -2.70 0.97
N ILE A 207 14.93 -2.61 1.72
CA ILE A 207 14.97 -2.05 3.07
C ILE A 207 14.34 -0.66 3.16
N GLN A 208 14.48 0.16 2.12
CA GLN A 208 13.93 1.50 2.10
C GLN A 208 12.40 1.50 1.99
N ILE A 209 11.82 0.55 1.25
CA ILE A 209 10.36 0.39 1.20
C ILE A 209 9.88 -0.09 2.56
N ASP A 210 10.55 -1.09 3.14
CA ASP A 210 10.20 -1.63 4.45
C ASP A 210 10.26 -0.58 5.56
N ALA A 211 11.37 0.17 5.64
CA ALA A 211 11.59 1.23 6.62
C ALA A 211 10.52 2.33 6.54
N VAL A 212 10.10 2.72 5.34
CA VAL A 212 9.05 3.75 5.17
C VAL A 212 7.72 3.27 5.75
N TYR A 213 7.31 2.04 5.46
CA TYR A 213 6.08 1.48 6.02
C TYR A 213 6.18 1.20 7.52
N ALA A 214 7.35 0.78 8.02
CA ALA A 214 7.59 0.60 9.44
C ALA A 214 7.52 1.93 10.21
N LEU A 215 8.08 3.00 9.63
CA LEU A 215 8.01 4.35 10.20
C LEU A 215 6.57 4.86 10.27
N VAL A 216 5.78 4.63 9.21
CA VAL A 216 4.37 5.00 9.19
C VAL A 216 3.59 4.26 10.26
N ASP A 217 3.77 2.95 10.42
CA ASP A 217 3.09 2.20 11.47
C ASP A 217 3.44 2.73 12.88
N ALA A 218 4.73 3.02 13.12
CA ALA A 218 5.20 3.52 14.40
C ALA A 218 4.67 4.94 14.70
N ARG A 219 4.78 5.87 13.75
CA ARG A 219 4.35 7.25 13.95
C ARG A 219 2.85 7.40 13.96
N PHE A 220 2.15 6.69 13.08
CA PHE A 220 0.70 6.74 13.06
C PHE A 220 0.13 6.25 14.40
N ALA A 221 0.71 5.21 15.01
CA ALA A 221 0.32 4.77 16.34
C ALA A 221 0.53 5.85 17.42
N ILE A 222 1.62 6.63 17.34
CA ILE A 222 1.93 7.72 18.28
C ILE A 222 0.99 8.92 18.05
N ASP A 223 0.89 9.39 16.81
CA ASP A 223 0.13 10.59 16.45
C ASP A 223 -1.38 10.41 16.69
N LEU A 224 -1.89 9.19 16.42
CA LEU A 224 -3.29 8.85 16.66
C LEU A 224 -3.66 8.84 18.15
N GLN A 225 -2.68 8.60 19.04
CA GLN A 225 -2.86 8.64 20.49
C GLN A 225 -2.69 10.07 21.05
N GLY A 226 -1.78 10.85 20.47
CA GLY A 226 -1.41 12.18 20.96
C GLY A 226 -2.30 13.32 20.47
N ALA A 227 -2.77 13.29 19.22
CA ALA A 227 -3.40 14.46 18.60
C ALA A 227 -4.81 14.74 19.15
N VAL A 228 -5.01 15.94 19.69
CA VAL A 228 -6.31 16.45 20.18
C VAL A 228 -7.37 16.37 19.08
N ALA A 229 -7.02 16.76 17.85
CA ALA A 229 -7.93 16.68 16.69
C ALA A 229 -8.40 15.24 16.40
N VAL A 230 -7.54 14.24 16.59
CA VAL A 230 -7.91 12.82 16.40
C VAL A 230 -8.82 12.36 17.53
N LYS A 231 -8.61 12.82 18.76
CA LYS A 231 -9.51 12.51 19.89
C LYS A 231 -10.92 13.05 19.64
N GLU A 232 -11.04 14.27 19.12
CA GLU A 232 -12.34 14.86 18.80
C GLU A 232 -13.02 14.15 17.61
N LEU A 233 -12.24 13.81 16.58
CA LEU A 233 -12.70 12.99 15.46
C LEU A 233 -13.24 11.63 15.94
N LYS A 234 -12.49 10.97 16.84
CA LYS A 234 -12.88 9.69 17.46
C LYS A 234 -14.16 9.83 18.24
N ARG A 235 -14.32 10.91 19.02
CA ARG A 235 -15.55 11.18 19.78
C ARG A 235 -16.75 11.26 18.85
N HIS A 236 -16.72 12.14 17.86
CA HIS A 236 -17.81 12.28 16.89
C HIS A 236 -18.10 10.99 16.12
N PHE A 237 -17.06 10.24 15.73
CA PHE A 237 -17.27 8.98 15.03
C PHE A 237 -17.83 7.88 15.95
N THR A 238 -17.43 7.87 17.23
CA THR A 238 -17.99 6.96 18.25
C THR A 238 -19.48 7.23 18.44
N ASP A 239 -19.88 8.50 18.51
CA ASP A 239 -21.29 8.86 18.70
C ASP A 239 -22.15 8.38 17.52
N ILE A 240 -21.59 8.37 16.30
CA ILE A 240 -22.32 7.96 15.09
C ILE A 240 -22.28 6.44 14.87
N HIS A 241 -21.13 5.80 15.09
CA HIS A 241 -20.88 4.41 14.66
C HIS A 241 -20.55 3.44 15.80
N GLY A 242 -20.32 3.94 17.01
CA GLY A 242 -20.07 3.13 18.20
C GLY A 242 -18.78 2.31 18.21
N ASP A 243 -17.83 2.54 17.28
CA ASP A 243 -16.57 1.78 17.21
C ASP A 243 -15.36 2.57 16.68
N ASN A 244 -14.53 3.06 17.60
CA ASN A 244 -13.26 3.73 17.29
C ASN A 244 -12.26 2.84 16.56
N HIS A 245 -12.30 1.53 16.79
CA HIS A 245 -11.31 0.63 16.20
C HIS A 245 -11.49 0.50 14.68
N LEU A 246 -12.73 0.58 14.19
CA LEU A 246 -12.99 0.57 12.75
C LEU A 246 -12.51 1.85 12.06
N LEU A 247 -12.62 3.00 12.75
CA LEU A 247 -12.07 4.26 12.27
C LEU A 247 -10.54 4.16 12.14
N ASP A 248 -9.87 3.66 13.16
CA ASP A 248 -8.40 3.52 13.17
C ASP A 248 -7.91 2.63 12.01
N LEU A 249 -8.58 1.50 11.79
CA LEU A 249 -8.28 0.61 10.66
C LEU A 249 -8.51 1.29 9.30
N ARG A 250 -9.57 2.08 9.18
CA ARG A 250 -9.87 2.82 7.95
C ARG A 250 -8.83 3.91 7.70
N MET A 251 -8.47 4.68 8.71
CA MET A 251 -7.41 5.70 8.62
C MET A 251 -6.08 5.06 8.21
N MET A 252 -5.73 3.90 8.76
CA MET A 252 -4.54 3.14 8.35
C MET A 252 -4.59 2.70 6.88
N ALA A 253 -5.74 2.26 6.38
CA ALA A 253 -5.90 1.91 4.97
C ALA A 253 -5.69 3.12 4.05
N GLU A 254 -6.25 4.28 4.40
CA GLU A 254 -6.06 5.53 3.63
C GLU A 254 -4.62 6.04 3.72
N MET A 255 -3.99 5.91 4.89
CA MET A 255 -2.58 6.28 5.10
C MET A 255 -1.64 5.43 4.24
N ASN A 256 -1.82 4.11 4.22
CA ASN A 256 -1.13 3.22 3.30
C ASN A 256 -1.40 3.62 1.83
N THR A 257 -2.60 4.14 1.55
CA THR A 257 -2.97 4.66 0.23
C THR A 257 -2.16 5.85 -0.20
N GLU A 258 -2.19 6.90 0.60
CA GLU A 258 -1.50 8.13 0.28
C GLU A 258 0.02 7.93 0.30
N LEU A 259 0.55 7.15 1.24
CA LEU A 259 1.98 6.83 1.27
C LEU A 259 2.45 6.17 -0.03
N PHE A 260 1.73 5.16 -0.50
CA PHE A 260 1.99 4.55 -1.80
C PHE A 260 1.94 5.57 -2.94
N CYS A 261 0.90 6.41 -2.95
CA CYS A 261 0.76 7.48 -3.94
C CYS A 261 1.93 8.47 -3.88
N GLN A 262 2.43 8.85 -2.71
CA GLN A 262 3.57 9.77 -2.59
C GLN A 262 4.87 9.13 -3.10
N ILE A 263 5.12 7.87 -2.76
CA ILE A 263 6.29 7.12 -3.25
C ILE A 263 6.24 7.01 -4.79
N VAL A 264 5.06 6.73 -5.36
CA VAL A 264 4.88 6.62 -6.81
C VAL A 264 4.88 7.99 -7.50
N ASN A 265 4.21 9.00 -6.95
CA ASN A 265 4.02 10.31 -7.57
C ASN A 265 5.23 11.24 -7.42
N THR A 266 6.16 10.95 -6.53
CA THR A 266 7.49 11.61 -6.56
C THR A 266 8.17 11.44 -7.93
N LYS A 267 7.69 10.49 -8.77
CA LYS A 267 8.08 10.35 -10.18
C LYS A 267 7.51 11.41 -11.14
N ARG A 268 6.35 12.03 -10.87
CA ARG A 268 5.63 12.90 -11.83
C ARG A 268 6.00 14.38 -11.75
N VAL A 269 6.38 14.90 -10.57
CA VAL A 269 6.62 16.35 -10.40
C VAL A 269 7.97 16.79 -10.98
N THR A 270 8.87 15.87 -11.34
CA THR A 270 10.21 16.18 -11.86
C THR A 270 10.36 15.98 -13.37
N CYS A 271 9.27 15.96 -14.15
CA CYS A 271 9.26 15.59 -15.58
C CYS A 271 10.18 16.42 -16.51
N PHE A 272 10.83 17.50 -16.06
CA PHE A 272 11.72 18.28 -16.95
C PHE A 272 13.11 18.62 -16.40
N ARG A 273 13.52 18.06 -15.26
CA ARG A 273 14.85 18.35 -14.71
C ARG A 273 15.46 17.07 -14.16
N TRP A 274 15.86 16.19 -15.08
CA TRP A 274 16.67 14.99 -14.84
C TRP A 274 16.23 14.19 -13.63
N CYS A 275 15.35 13.20 -13.86
CA CYS A 275 15.14 12.02 -13.02
C CYS A 275 16.10 11.96 -11.82
N LYS A 276 15.72 12.54 -10.67
CA LYS A 276 16.39 12.23 -9.41
C LYS A 276 16.36 10.72 -9.33
N PHE A 277 17.55 10.13 -9.48
CA PHE A 277 17.82 8.75 -9.82
C PHE A 277 16.97 7.77 -9.01
N TRP A 278 15.71 7.52 -9.33
CA TRP A 278 15.01 6.36 -8.78
C TRP A 278 15.70 5.14 -9.41
N PRO A 279 16.10 4.09 -8.68
CA PRO A 279 15.84 3.79 -7.27
C PRO A 279 16.93 4.27 -6.29
N TRP A 280 17.96 4.98 -6.75
CA TRP A 280 19.12 5.46 -5.99
C TRP A 280 18.79 6.57 -4.98
N SER A 281 17.75 7.36 -5.23
CA SER A 281 17.20 8.33 -4.27
C SER A 281 15.76 7.93 -3.98
N ILE A 282 15.54 7.17 -2.91
CA ILE A 282 14.19 6.93 -2.42
C ILE A 282 13.68 8.21 -1.75
N VAL A 283 12.36 8.42 -1.84
CA VAL A 283 11.69 9.55 -1.18
C VAL A 283 12.04 9.49 0.30
N ASP A 284 12.46 10.63 0.85
CA ASP A 284 12.64 10.79 2.29
C ASP A 284 11.39 10.26 3.02
N ALA A 285 11.59 9.25 3.86
CA ALA A 285 10.52 8.53 4.53
C ALA A 285 9.68 9.49 5.39
N ASP A 286 10.33 10.46 6.02
CA ASP A 286 9.71 11.48 6.84
C ASP A 286 8.79 12.36 6.01
N ARG A 287 9.29 12.87 4.90
CA ARG A 287 8.51 13.72 3.99
C ARG A 287 7.33 12.96 3.37
N ALA A 288 7.53 11.70 2.98
CA ALA A 288 6.46 10.86 2.43
C ALA A 288 5.36 10.62 3.48
N TYR A 289 5.74 10.39 4.73
CA TYR A 289 4.84 10.25 5.86
C TYR A 289 4.05 11.53 6.12
N GLU A 290 4.71 12.68 6.26
CA GLU A 290 4.06 13.97 6.54
C GLU A 290 3.04 14.35 5.47
N LEU A 291 3.41 14.18 4.19
CA LEU A 291 2.50 14.45 3.07
C LEU A 291 1.33 13.47 3.01
N ALA A 292 1.52 12.22 3.43
CA ALA A 292 0.44 11.25 3.52
C ALA A 292 -0.49 11.59 4.69
N LEU A 293 0.07 11.92 5.85
CA LEU A 293 -0.66 12.28 7.07
C LEU A 293 -1.53 13.50 6.85
N SER A 294 -0.94 14.58 6.30
CA SER A 294 -1.66 15.83 6.00
C SER A 294 -2.87 15.57 5.09
N LYS A 295 -2.72 14.80 4.01
CA LYS A 295 -3.84 14.46 3.13
C LYS A 295 -4.91 13.61 3.80
N VAL A 296 -4.50 12.64 4.63
CA VAL A 296 -5.45 11.83 5.38
C VAL A 296 -6.23 12.72 6.34
N GLN A 297 -5.55 13.61 7.07
CA GLN A 297 -6.20 14.60 7.94
C GLN A 297 -7.19 15.47 7.17
N ASP A 298 -6.80 16.00 6.00
CA ASP A 298 -7.69 16.82 5.15
C ASP A 298 -8.93 16.05 4.69
N MET A 299 -8.79 14.78 4.29
CA MET A 299 -9.91 13.93 3.90
C MET A 299 -10.88 13.71 5.05
N TYR A 300 -10.37 13.46 6.27
CA TYR A 300 -11.20 13.26 7.45
C TYR A 300 -11.88 14.54 7.90
N TRP A 301 -11.15 15.66 7.93
CA TRP A 301 -11.73 16.96 8.29
C TRP A 301 -12.84 17.35 7.32
N SER A 302 -12.62 17.13 6.02
CA SER A 302 -13.65 17.33 4.98
C SER A 302 -14.87 16.44 5.22
N ALA A 303 -14.67 15.18 5.62
CA ALA A 303 -15.76 14.25 5.90
C ALA A 303 -16.58 14.69 7.14
N VAL A 304 -15.91 15.11 8.22
CA VAL A 304 -16.57 15.62 9.43
C VAL A 304 -17.35 16.89 9.13
N HIS A 305 -16.72 17.86 8.47
CA HIS A 305 -17.37 19.11 8.12
C HIS A 305 -18.64 18.88 7.26
N ASN A 306 -18.57 17.94 6.31
CA ASN A 306 -19.72 17.54 5.50
C ASN A 306 -20.83 16.83 6.30
N ALA A 307 -20.47 16.13 7.38
CA ALA A 307 -21.42 15.46 8.26
C ALA A 307 -22.12 16.44 9.21
N LEU A 308 -21.40 17.43 9.75
CA LEU A 308 -21.91 18.45 10.67
C LEU A 308 -22.75 19.52 9.96
N HIS A 309 -22.42 19.84 8.71
CA HIS A 309 -23.15 20.81 7.90
C HIS A 309 -23.84 20.16 6.69
N PRO A 310 -24.80 19.24 6.90
CA PRO A 310 -25.49 18.55 5.80
C PRO A 310 -26.23 19.54 4.89
N LYS A 311 -26.53 20.75 5.41
CA LYS A 311 -27.18 21.82 4.64
C LYS A 311 -26.31 22.38 3.51
N ASN A 312 -24.99 22.31 3.64
CA ASN A 312 -24.01 22.79 2.65
C ASN A 312 -23.39 21.63 1.84
N CYS A 313 -23.79 20.39 2.13
CA CYS A 313 -23.35 19.22 1.37
C CYS A 313 -24.13 19.12 0.05
N HIS A 314 -23.49 19.50 -1.06
CA HIS A 314 -24.02 19.38 -2.42
C HIS A 314 -23.99 17.94 -2.98
N CYS A 315 -23.72 16.92 -2.16
CA CYS A 315 -23.71 15.54 -2.65
C CYS A 315 -25.14 15.03 -2.90
N LYS A 316 -25.33 14.26 -3.98
CA LYS A 316 -26.63 13.69 -4.39
C LYS A 316 -27.32 12.87 -3.29
N LEU A 317 -26.55 12.28 -2.37
CA LEU A 317 -27.08 11.49 -1.26
C LEU A 317 -27.78 12.37 -0.22
N CYS A 318 -27.18 13.51 0.15
CA CYS A 318 -27.78 14.49 1.07
C CYS A 318 -28.98 15.19 0.44
N GLU A 319 -28.92 15.48 -0.86
CA GLU A 319 -30.05 16.01 -1.62
C GLU A 319 -31.23 15.04 -1.63
N ASN A 320 -30.98 13.75 -1.83
CA ASN A 320 -32.02 12.70 -1.76
C ASN A 320 -32.60 12.53 -0.35
N LYS A 321 -31.80 12.65 0.71
CA LYS A 321 -32.30 12.61 2.10
C LYS A 321 -33.14 13.86 2.44
N ARG A 322 -32.74 15.04 1.94
CA ARG A 322 -33.52 16.30 2.04
C ARG A 322 -34.87 16.17 1.34
N LYS A 323 -34.88 15.68 0.09
CA LYS A 323 -36.12 15.46 -0.68
C LYS A 323 -37.08 14.47 -0.01
N LYS A 324 -36.56 13.55 0.80
CA LYS A 324 -37.35 12.56 1.55
C LYS A 324 -37.78 13.03 2.95
N GLY A 325 -37.45 14.26 3.36
CA GLY A 325 -37.84 14.81 4.67
C GLY A 325 -37.23 14.10 5.88
N ARG A 326 -36.12 13.35 5.72
CA ARG A 326 -35.49 12.53 6.79
C ARG A 326 -34.27 13.17 7.44
N LEU A 327 -34.13 14.49 7.37
CA LEU A 327 -33.04 15.21 8.03
C LEU A 327 -33.63 16.01 9.17
N GLU A 328 -33.36 15.56 10.40
CA GLU A 328 -33.60 16.34 11.60
C GLU A 328 -32.74 17.63 11.58
N PRO A 329 -33.21 18.73 12.19
CA PRO A 329 -32.42 19.95 12.30
C PRO A 329 -31.12 19.68 13.08
N PRO A 330 -30.01 20.37 12.74
CA PRO A 330 -28.75 20.18 13.44
C PRO A 330 -28.89 20.64 14.90
N PRO A 331 -28.12 20.03 15.83
CA PRO A 331 -27.98 20.55 17.17
C PRO A 331 -27.30 21.92 17.15
N ASP A 332 -27.51 22.64 18.25
CA ASP A 332 -27.41 24.06 18.52
C ASP A 332 -26.06 24.73 18.12
N GLU A 333 -26.12 26.04 17.86
CA GLU A 333 -25.04 26.91 17.34
C GLU A 333 -23.72 26.91 18.16
N GLU A 334 -23.74 26.47 19.43
CA GLU A 334 -22.52 26.38 20.26
C GLU A 334 -21.49 25.38 19.72
N SER A 335 -21.95 24.32 19.06
CA SER A 335 -21.05 23.34 18.45
C SER A 335 -20.18 23.97 17.34
N ALA A 336 -20.72 24.92 16.56
CA ALA A 336 -20.00 25.58 15.48
C ALA A 336 -18.87 26.52 15.95
N TYR A 337 -18.94 27.05 17.18
CA TYR A 337 -17.96 28.00 17.73
C TYR A 337 -16.65 27.32 18.17
N VAL A 338 -16.73 26.08 18.68
CA VAL A 338 -15.55 25.28 19.04
C VAL A 338 -14.72 24.94 17.79
N PHE A 339 -15.36 24.75 16.63
CA PHE A 339 -14.72 24.39 15.36
C PHE A 339 -13.90 25.51 14.71
N GLN A 340 -14.27 26.78 14.92
CA GLN A 340 -13.54 27.93 14.35
C GLN A 340 -12.24 28.24 15.11
N THR A 341 -12.15 27.80 16.37
CA THR A 341 -11.01 28.07 17.24
C THR A 341 -9.84 27.10 16.96
N ILE A 342 -10.14 25.84 16.64
CA ILE A 342 -9.14 24.78 16.39
C ILE A 342 -8.39 24.98 15.05
N THR A 343 -9.06 25.53 14.03
CA THR A 343 -8.43 25.78 12.71
C THR A 343 -7.45 26.95 12.71
N HIS A 344 -7.53 27.85 13.70
CA HIS A 344 -6.61 28.99 13.83
C HIS A 344 -5.34 28.66 14.65
N GLU A 345 -5.36 27.63 15.50
CA GLU A 345 -4.17 27.20 16.27
C GLU A 345 -3.21 26.30 15.49
N TYR A 346 -3.66 25.67 14.40
CA TYR A 346 -2.83 24.77 13.58
C TYR A 346 -2.36 25.42 12.27
N VAL A 347 -1.77 26.61 12.37
CA VAL A 347 -0.83 27.10 11.34
C VAL A 347 0.55 26.58 11.75
N PRO A 348 1.16 25.63 11.02
CA PRO A 348 2.52 25.23 11.33
C PRO A 348 3.42 26.46 11.17
N ASN A 349 4.01 26.90 12.29
CA ASN A 349 5.06 27.90 12.29
C ASN A 349 6.14 27.44 11.31
N ASN A 350 6.27 28.17 10.21
CA ASN A 350 7.32 28.01 9.22
C ASN A 350 8.67 28.25 9.93
N PRO A 351 9.57 27.27 10.07
CA PRO A 351 10.88 27.55 10.63
C PRO A 351 11.72 28.21 9.55
N GLN A 352 11.71 29.54 9.51
CA GLN A 352 12.80 30.29 8.92
C GLN A 352 14.03 30.10 9.78
N GLY A 353 15.09 29.59 9.13
CA GLY A 353 16.49 29.46 9.51
C GLY A 353 16.92 29.78 10.94
N ASP A 354 17.62 28.83 11.55
CA ASP A 354 18.83 29.18 12.29
C ASP A 354 19.89 28.07 12.18
N ASP A 355 21.12 28.54 12.03
CA ASP A 355 22.30 27.76 11.67
C ASP A 355 22.84 26.91 12.84
N SER A 356 23.37 25.73 12.46
CA SER A 356 24.52 25.04 13.09
C SER A 356 24.48 24.68 14.59
N VAL A 357 24.20 23.40 14.89
CA VAL A 357 24.88 22.67 15.98
C VAL A 357 25.17 21.23 15.54
N PRO A 358 26.43 20.74 15.58
CA PRO A 358 26.72 19.34 15.31
C PRO A 358 26.39 18.51 16.56
N VAL A 359 25.35 17.67 16.47
CA VAL A 359 25.05 16.66 17.50
C VAL A 359 25.90 15.43 17.23
N HIS A 360 26.87 15.19 18.11
CA HIS A 360 27.62 13.94 18.18
C HIS A 360 26.68 12.82 18.66
N ILE A 361 26.41 11.84 17.79
CA ILE A 361 25.66 10.62 18.15
C ILE A 361 26.69 9.50 18.43
N PRO A 362 26.71 8.87 19.62
CA PRO A 362 27.53 7.70 19.87
C PRO A 362 26.92 6.47 19.18
N MET A 363 27.72 5.81 18.33
CA MET A 363 27.39 4.50 17.75
C MET A 363 27.41 3.45 18.86
N SER A 364 26.25 2.89 19.21
CA SER A 364 26.17 1.62 19.94
C SER A 364 26.09 0.47 18.95
N ALA A 365 26.98 -0.51 19.17
CA ALA A 365 27.16 -1.71 18.39
C ALA A 365 25.91 -2.61 18.39
N MET A 366 25.52 -3.12 17.22
CA MET A 366 24.66 -4.30 17.12
C MET A 366 25.50 -5.57 17.05
N PRO A 367 25.11 -6.66 17.74
CA PRO A 367 25.75 -7.95 17.60
C PRO A 367 25.28 -8.65 16.32
N TYR A 368 26.24 -9.23 15.60
CA TYR A 368 26.00 -10.18 14.53
C TYR A 368 25.50 -11.51 15.09
N ASN A 369 24.47 -12.08 14.47
CA ASN A 369 24.26 -13.52 14.33
C ASN A 369 23.69 -13.79 12.94
#